data_AF-A0A519E291-F1
#
_entry.id   AF-A0A519E291-F1
#
_cell.length_a   1.000
_cell.length_b   1.000
_cell.length_c   1.000
_cell.angle_alpha   90.00
_cell.angle_beta   90.00
_cell.angle_gamma   90.00
#
_symmetry.space_group_name_H-M   'P 1'
#
loop_
_entity.id
_entity.type
_entity.pdbx_description
1 polymer ?
#
loop_
_entity_poly.entity_id
_entity_poly.type
_entity_poly.pdbx_seq_one_letter_code
_entity_poly.pdbx_strand_id
1 'polypeptide(L)'
;MGLKDGALSAPDQQYLGQLIAQRTGLNQQDAVARVNQTFTAMQTKLKQAEVSAREAADKTRKASLYAALWLFISLLIGAFVASFAATFGGRQRDL
;
A
#
# COMPACT_ATOMS: atom_id res chain seq x y z
N MET A 1 -25.48 -3.91 -16.61
CA MET A 1 -24.98 -4.20 -15.24
C MET A 1 -23.83 -5.20 -15.42
N GLY A 2 -22.59 -4.74 -15.64
CA GLY A 2 -21.57 -5.57 -16.30
C GLY A 2 -20.14 -5.52 -15.74
N LEU A 3 -19.92 -5.00 -14.52
CA LEU A 3 -18.58 -4.93 -13.92
C LEU A 3 -18.59 -5.38 -12.45
N LYS A 4 -19.22 -6.53 -12.16
CA LYS A 4 -19.35 -7.00 -10.77
C LYS A 4 -18.13 -7.77 -10.25
N ASP A 5 -17.31 -8.36 -11.10
CA ASP A 5 -16.27 -9.30 -10.64
C ASP A 5 -14.84 -8.96 -11.07
N GLY A 6 -14.58 -7.72 -11.50
CA GLY A 6 -13.25 -7.34 -11.97
C GLY A 6 -12.78 -8.14 -13.20
N ALA A 7 -13.70 -8.82 -13.90
CA ALA A 7 -13.50 -9.53 -15.15
C ALA A 7 -14.41 -8.91 -16.23
N LEU A 8 -13.88 -8.72 -17.45
CA LEU A 8 -14.69 -8.35 -18.61
C LEU A 8 -15.65 -9.49 -18.93
N SER A 9 -16.94 -9.20 -19.02
CA SER A 9 -17.93 -10.19 -19.44
C SER A 9 -17.70 -10.61 -20.90
N ALA A 10 -18.01 -11.86 -21.25
CA ALA A 10 -17.88 -12.36 -22.63
C ALA A 10 -18.53 -11.44 -23.69
N PRO A 11 -19.75 -10.89 -23.49
CA PRO A 11 -20.33 -9.94 -24.43
C PRO A 11 -19.56 -8.61 -24.50
N ASP A 12 -19.00 -8.10 -23.40
CA ASP A 12 -18.17 -6.88 -23.42
C ASP A 12 -16.86 -7.12 -24.18
N GLN A 13 -16.24 -8.30 -24.03
CA GLN A 13 -15.03 -8.66 -24.77
C GLN A 13 -15.28 -8.69 -26.28
N GLN A 14 -16.41 -9.26 -26.71
CA GLN A 14 -16.80 -9.31 -28.12
C GLN A 14 -17.10 -7.90 -28.68
N TYR A 15 -17.79 -7.06 -27.91
CA TYR A 15 -18.08 -5.68 -28.31
C TYR A 15 -16.79 -4.86 -28.47
N LEU A 16 -15.88 -4.94 -27.49
CA LEU A 16 -14.57 -4.28 -27.55
C LEU A 16 -13.71 -4.85 -28.68
N GLY A 17 -13.76 -6.16 -28.91
CA GLY A 17 -13.10 -6.81 -30.04
C GLY A 17 -13.59 -6.28 -31.39
N GLN A 18 -14.90 -6.11 -31.58
CA GLN A 18 -15.45 -5.51 -32.80
C GLN A 18 -15.02 -4.05 -32.97
N LEU A 19 -15.02 -3.25 -31.91
CA LEU A 19 -14.59 -1.86 -31.97
C LEU A 19 -13.10 -1.74 -32.34
N ILE A 20 -12.25 -2.60 -31.77
CA ILE A 20 -10.83 -2.64 -32.10
C ILE A 20 -10.60 -3.17 -33.52
N ALA A 21 -11.34 -4.19 -33.96
CA ALA A 21 -11.27 -4.68 -35.34
C ALA A 21 -11.60 -3.57 -36.35
N GLN A 22 -12.65 -2.78 -36.09
CA GLN A 22 -13.04 -1.65 -36.95
C GLN A 22 -12.02 -0.50 -36.93
N ARG A 23 -11.39 -0.23 -35.77
CA ARG A 23 -10.43 0.88 -35.61
C ARG A 23 -9.02 0.56 -36.09
N THR A 24 -8.63 -0.71 -36.06
CA THR A 24 -7.25 -1.15 -36.28
C THR A 24 -7.10 -2.04 -37.52
N GLY A 25 -8.20 -2.44 -38.16
CA GLY A 25 -8.20 -3.38 -39.29
C GLY A 25 -7.79 -4.82 -38.91
N LEU A 26 -7.76 -5.14 -37.62
CA LEU A 26 -7.41 -6.46 -37.11
C LEU A 26 -8.57 -7.44 -37.27
N ASN A 27 -8.25 -8.73 -37.45
CA ASN A 27 -9.26 -9.78 -37.43
C ASN A 27 -9.93 -9.85 -36.04
N GLN A 28 -11.21 -10.23 -36.00
CA GLN A 28 -12.03 -10.17 -34.80
C GLN A 28 -11.47 -11.05 -33.66
N GLN A 29 -10.86 -12.19 -33.99
CA GLN A 29 -10.19 -13.05 -33.00
C GLN A 29 -8.97 -12.36 -32.35
N ASP A 30 -8.12 -11.71 -33.15
CA ASP A 30 -6.93 -11.02 -32.65
C ASP A 30 -7.31 -9.80 -31.80
N ALA A 31 -8.38 -9.12 -32.18
CA ALA A 31 -8.90 -7.99 -31.43
C ALA A 31 -9.41 -8.42 -30.04
N VAL A 32 -10.19 -9.50 -29.95
CA VAL A 32 -10.66 -10.05 -28.66
C VAL A 32 -9.49 -10.55 -27.81
N ALA A 33 -8.50 -11.22 -28.41
CA ALA A 33 -7.30 -11.65 -27.70
C ALA A 33 -6.54 -10.46 -27.08
N ARG A 34 -6.42 -9.35 -27.82
CA ARG A 34 -5.76 -8.13 -27.35
C ARG A 34 -6.51 -7.45 -26.21
N VAL A 35 -7.85 -7.44 -26.23
CA VAL A 35 -8.67 -6.96 -25.11
C VAL A 35 -8.36 -7.76 -23.85
N ASN A 36 -8.37 -9.09 -23.94
CA ASN A 36 -8.09 -9.96 -22.80
C ASN A 36 -6.68 -9.80 -22.24
N GLN A 37 -5.67 -9.71 -23.10
CA GLN A 37 -4.30 -9.46 -22.69
C GLN A 37 -4.15 -8.11 -21.99
N THR A 38 -4.74 -7.06 -22.56
CA THR A 38 -4.66 -5.71 -22.00
C THR A 38 -5.36 -5.63 -20.66
N PHE A 39 -6.55 -6.22 -20.55
CA PHE A 39 -7.31 -6.26 -19.31
C PHE A 39 -6.57 -7.04 -18.20
N THR A 40 -6.01 -8.20 -18.54
CA THR A 40 -5.18 -8.98 -17.60
C THR A 40 -3.96 -8.18 -17.14
N ALA A 41 -3.27 -7.50 -18.05
CA ALA A 41 -2.13 -6.65 -17.70
C ALA A 41 -2.53 -5.48 -16.78
N MET A 42 -3.67 -4.85 -17.03
CA MET A 42 -4.19 -3.79 -16.15
C MET A 42 -4.52 -4.34 -14.75
N GLN A 43 -5.22 -5.47 -14.67
CA GLN A 43 -5.59 -6.07 -13.39
C GLN A 43 -4.35 -6.43 -12.56
N THR A 44 -3.31 -6.98 -13.20
CA THR A 44 -2.03 -7.29 -12.54
C THR A 44 -1.36 -6.02 -12.01
N LYS A 45 -1.34 -4.94 -12.80
CA LYS A 45 -0.79 -3.65 -12.34
C LYS A 45 -1.56 -3.07 -11.16
N LEU A 46 -2.89 -3.15 -11.17
CA LEU A 46 -3.72 -2.69 -10.05
C LEU A 46 -3.45 -3.50 -8.78
N LYS A 47 -3.39 -4.82 -8.88
CA LYS A 47 -3.04 -5.70 -7.75
C LYS A 47 -1.65 -5.38 -7.20
N GLN A 48 -0.65 -5.19 -8.08
CA GLN A 48 0.70 -4.82 -7.66
C GLN A 48 0.74 -3.45 -6.96
N ALA A 49 0.00 -2.47 -7.46
CA ALA A 49 -0.10 -1.16 -6.83
C ALA A 49 -0.76 -1.25 -5.45
N GLU A 50 -1.82 -2.06 -5.30
CA GLU A 50 -2.47 -2.29 -4.01
C GLU A 50 -1.53 -2.99 -3.02
N VAL A 51 -0.81 -4.03 -3.46
CA VAL A 51 0.17 -4.73 -2.62
C VAL A 51 1.26 -3.77 -2.17
N SER A 52 1.84 -3.00 -3.09
CA SER A 52 2.88 -2.02 -2.77
C SER A 52 2.39 -0.95 -1.77
N ALA A 53 1.15 -0.47 -1.95
CA ALA A 53 0.55 0.49 -1.02
C ALA A 53 0.35 -0.11 0.38
N ARG A 54 -0.13 -1.36 0.47
CA ARG A 54 -0.28 -2.07 1.74
C ARG A 54 1.07 -2.32 2.42
N GLU A 55 2.08 -2.76 1.67
CA GLU A 55 3.44 -2.98 2.19
C GLU A 55 4.05 -1.69 2.75
N ALA A 56 3.88 -0.57 2.06
CA ALA A 56 4.33 0.74 2.55
C ALA A 56 3.63 1.13 3.85
N ALA A 57 2.31 0.92 3.94
CA ALA A 57 1.54 1.20 5.15
C ALA A 57 1.97 0.30 6.33
N ASP A 58 2.14 -1.00 6.10
CA ASP A 58 2.58 -1.96 7.12
C ASP A 58 4.01 -1.67 7.60
N LYS A 59 4.91 -1.27 6.69
CA LYS A 59 6.27 -0.86 7.03
C LYS A 59 6.27 0.37 7.93
N THR A 60 5.47 1.38 7.60
CA THR A 60 5.29 2.58 8.43
C THR A 60 4.73 2.23 9.80
N ARG A 61 3.72 1.36 9.86
CA ARG A 61 3.12 0.93 11.13
C ARG A 61 4.14 0.22 12.02
N LYS A 62 4.89 -0.74 11.48
CA LYS A 62 5.96 -1.42 12.22
C LYS A 62 7.04 -0.45 12.69
N ALA A 63 7.48 0.47 11.84
CA ALA A 63 8.46 1.49 12.22
C ALA A 63 7.95 2.40 13.35
N SER A 64 6.68 2.81 13.30
CA SER A 64 6.07 3.66 14.33
C SER A 64 5.99 2.97 15.69
N LEU A 65 5.67 1.67 15.72
CA LEU A 65 5.64 0.87 16.94
C LEU A 65 7.04 0.75 17.56
N TYR A 66 8.05 0.48 16.74
CA TYR A 66 9.44 0.42 17.19
C TYR A 66 9.96 1.78 17.67
N ALA A 67 9.62 2.87 16.97
CA ALA A 67 9.98 4.22 17.38
C ALA A 67 9.33 4.59 18.71
N ALA A 68 8.04 4.29 18.89
CA ALA A 68 7.33 4.54 20.15
C ALA A 68 7.93 3.74 21.32
N LEU A 69 8.31 2.48 21.10
CA LEU A 69 9.02 1.67 22.10
C LEU A 69 10.36 2.29 22.48
N TRP A 70 11.15 2.73 21.50
CA TRP A 70 12.44 3.39 21.76
C TRP A 70 12.28 4.72 22.50
N LEU A 71 11.30 5.54 22.13
CA LEU A 71 10.99 6.78 22.84
C LEU A 71 10.58 6.50 24.28
N PHE A 72 9.76 5.47 24.51
CA PHE A 72 9.36 5.07 25.86
C PHE A 72 10.56 4.61 26.69
N ILE A 73 11.44 3.78 26.13
CA ILE A 73 12.67 3.34 26.81
C ILE A 73 13.56 4.54 27.15
N SER A 74 13.75 5.45 26.20
CA SER A 74 14.53 6.68 26.42
C SER A 74 13.94 7.55 27.53
N LEU A 75 12.61 7.69 27.57
CA LEU A 75 11.90 8.41 28.62
C LEU A 75 12.10 7.77 29.99
N LEU A 76 12.03 6.44 30.11
CA LEU A 76 12.26 5.74 31.37
C LEU A 76 13.68 5.98 31.91
N ILE A 77 14.68 5.92 31.03
CA ILE A 77 16.08 6.20 31.42
C ILE A 77 16.22 7.65 31.85
N GLY A 78 15.68 8.61 31.08
CA GLY A 78 15.71 10.02 31.42
C GLY A 78 15.01 10.32 32.75
N ALA A 79 13.83 9.73 32.97
CA ALA A 79 13.07 9.87 34.22
C ALA A 79 13.84 9.29 35.42
N PHE A 80 14.53 8.18 35.25
CA PHE A 80 15.39 7.60 36.29
C PHE A 80 16.55 8.53 36.64
N VAL A 81 17.28 9.04 35.65
CA VAL A 81 18.37 10.00 35.87
C VAL A 81 17.85 11.30 36.52
N ALA A 82 16.71 11.81 36.07
CA ALA A 82 16.08 12.99 36.66
C ALA A 82 15.67 12.76 38.13
N SER A 83 15.10 11.59 38.46
CA SER A 83 14.74 11.21 39.83
C SER A 83 15.99 11.09 40.71
N PHE A 84 17.06 10.48 40.19
CA PHE A 84 18.34 10.39 40.88
C PHE A 84 18.97 11.78 41.10
N ALA A 85 19.01 12.61 40.07
CA ALA A 85 19.50 13.98 40.15
C ALA A 85 18.65 14.85 41.08
N ALA A 86 17.33 14.66 41.15
CA ALA A 86 16.48 15.37 42.11
C ALA A 86 16.77 14.95 43.56
N THR A 87 17.01 13.65 43.79
CA THR A 87 17.33 13.11 45.11
C THR A 87 18.70 13.62 45.62
N PHE A 88 19.71 13.70 44.76
CA PHE A 88 21.05 14.16 45.14
C PHE A 88 21.25 15.68 45.00
N GLY A 89 20.69 16.30 43.96
CA GLY A 89 20.84 17.72 43.63
C GLY A 89 19.98 18.66 44.48
N GLY A 90 18.84 18.20 45.01
CA GLY A 90 18.07 18.98 45.98
C GLY A 90 18.85 19.27 47.26
N ARG A 91 19.78 18.38 47.63
CA ARG A 91 20.60 18.50 48.85
C ARG A 91 21.73 19.53 48.76
N GLN A 92 22.08 19.97 47.55
CA GLN A 92 23.09 21.01 47.31
C GLN A 92 22.52 22.42 47.19
N ARG A 93 21.19 22.59 47.20
CA ARG A 93 20.55 23.91 47.15
C ARG A 93 20.27 24.50 48.53
N ASP A 94 20.32 23.68 49.58
CA ASP A 94 20.08 24.08 50.97
C ASP A 94 21.40 24.22 51.79
N LEU A 95 22.56 24.30 51.11
CA LEU A 95 23.84 24.76 51.65
C LEU A 95 24.23 26.08 50.98
#